data_AF-A0A478FQE1-F1
#
_entry.id   AF-A0A478FQE1-F1
#
_cell.length_a   1.000
_cell.length_b   1.000
_cell.length_c   1.000
_cell.angle_alpha   90.00
_cell.angle_beta   90.00
_cell.angle_gamma   90.00
#
_symmetry.space_group_name_H-M   'P 1'
#
loop_
_entity.id
_entity.type
_entity.pdbx_description
1 polymer ?
#
loop_
_entity_poly.entity_id
_entity_poly.type
_entity_poly.pdbx_seq_one_letter_code
_entity_poly.pdbx_strand_id
1 'polypeptide(L)'
;MPTQAVAGAAAGAALLGGGGTLAAYAAGAFNTKWEDTTFEEYAQSLGKLKYLGESSTTLNTPPTKTNIEAKIGNATSGGGYRDVLKGNWDHMKKEDVAEEEKNKRPQDSKDVLFPASAQSLDKKSEIAQWTEAWCGAIGKKRVKAKIKVGDDTKWNKEFFNRDDSWKAFKEVCLTATP
;
A
#
# COMPACT_ATOMS: atom_id res chain seq x y z
N MET A 1 -37.31 -5.89 -44.98
CA MET A 1 -36.17 -6.78 -45.28
C MET A 1 -34.89 -6.00 -45.02
N PRO A 2 -33.91 -6.59 -44.32
CA PRO A 2 -32.73 -5.93 -43.77
C PRO A 2 -31.65 -5.73 -44.82
N THR A 3 -30.76 -4.75 -44.64
CA THR A 3 -29.30 -4.90 -44.83
C THR A 3 -28.58 -3.66 -44.32
N GLN A 4 -27.78 -3.87 -43.28
CA GLN A 4 -26.76 -2.96 -42.78
C GLN A 4 -25.55 -2.99 -43.72
N ALA A 5 -24.92 -1.84 -43.94
CA ALA A 5 -23.54 -1.74 -44.39
C ALA A 5 -22.98 -0.39 -43.92
N VAL A 6 -22.53 -0.30 -42.67
CA VAL A 6 -21.57 0.73 -42.27
C VAL A 6 -20.20 0.09 -42.41
N ALA A 7 -19.53 0.48 -43.48
CA ALA A 7 -18.16 0.13 -43.79
C ALA A 7 -17.25 0.53 -42.63
N GLY A 8 -16.48 -0.43 -42.13
CA GLY A 8 -15.39 -0.18 -41.20
C GLY A 8 -14.31 0.66 -41.87
N ALA A 9 -13.96 1.76 -41.22
CA ALA A 9 -12.67 2.42 -41.41
C ALA A 9 -11.91 2.29 -40.09
N ALA A 10 -11.04 1.29 -40.05
CA ALA A 10 -9.99 1.17 -39.04
C ALA A 10 -8.82 2.08 -39.45
N ALA A 11 -8.55 3.11 -38.65
CA ALA A 11 -7.26 3.81 -38.50
C ALA A 11 -7.49 5.01 -37.56
N GLY A 12 -6.69 5.32 -36.55
CA GLY A 12 -5.44 4.75 -36.11
C GLY A 12 -5.34 4.85 -34.59
N ALA A 13 -4.70 3.83 -34.01
CA ALA A 13 -4.32 3.80 -32.63
C ALA A 13 -3.33 4.94 -32.33
N ALA A 14 -3.72 5.80 -31.40
CA ALA A 14 -2.81 6.57 -30.58
C ALA A 14 -3.39 6.61 -29.15
N LEU A 15 -3.43 5.44 -28.51
CA LEU A 15 -3.61 5.32 -27.06
C LEU A 15 -2.31 4.81 -26.46
N LEU A 16 -1.37 5.75 -26.32
CA LEU A 16 -0.27 5.63 -25.38
C LEU A 16 -0.86 5.66 -23.96
N GLY A 17 -0.69 4.57 -23.22
CA GLY A 17 -0.76 4.54 -21.76
C GLY A 17 -2.16 4.44 -21.13
N GLY A 18 -2.60 3.22 -20.80
CA GLY A 18 -3.72 2.97 -19.90
C GLY A 18 -4.45 1.68 -20.23
N GLY A 19 -4.12 0.59 -19.54
CA GLY A 19 -4.69 -0.74 -19.78
C GLY A 19 -6.22 -0.76 -19.78
N GLY A 20 -6.78 -1.42 -20.81
CA GLY A 20 -8.21 -1.66 -21.00
C GLY A 20 -8.84 -2.50 -19.88
N THR A 21 -10.15 -2.64 -19.76
CA THR A 21 -11.16 -2.75 -20.81
C THR A 21 -12.53 -2.29 -20.29
N LEU A 22 -13.24 -1.58 -21.17
CA LEU A 22 -14.62 -1.12 -21.02
C LEU A 22 -15.57 -2.32 -20.81
N ALA A 23 -16.14 -2.46 -19.61
CA ALA A 23 -17.35 -3.25 -19.42
C ALA A 23 -18.56 -2.38 -19.80
N ALA A 24 -19.02 -2.52 -21.04
CA ALA A 24 -20.32 -2.01 -21.46
C ALA A 24 -21.39 -3.00 -20.99
N TYR A 25 -22.18 -2.64 -19.97
CA TYR A 25 -23.44 -3.34 -19.68
C TYR A 25 -24.52 -2.38 -19.16
N ALA A 26 -25.56 -2.26 -19.99
CA ALA A 26 -26.93 -1.77 -19.76
C ALA A 26 -27.17 -0.40 -19.08
N ALA A 27 -27.81 0.50 -19.84
CA ALA A 27 -28.34 1.77 -19.37
C ALA A 27 -29.56 1.58 -18.46
N GLY A 28 -29.44 2.07 -17.21
CA GLY A 28 -30.52 2.23 -16.24
C GLY A 28 -30.04 2.00 -14.80
N ALA A 29 -29.84 3.09 -14.05
CA ALA A 29 -29.60 3.15 -12.59
C ALA A 29 -28.14 3.04 -12.09
N PHE A 30 -27.62 4.17 -11.60
CA PHE A 30 -26.46 4.37 -10.72
C PHE A 30 -25.09 3.89 -11.21
N ASN A 31 -24.44 4.78 -11.97
CA ASN A 31 -23.05 4.67 -12.38
C ASN A 31 -22.11 5.08 -11.21
N THR A 32 -22.19 4.39 -10.06
CA THR A 32 -21.35 4.72 -8.90
C THR A 32 -19.94 4.16 -9.13
N LYS A 33 -19.07 4.99 -9.71
CA LYS A 33 -17.65 4.68 -9.90
C LYS A 33 -16.93 4.74 -8.55
N TRP A 34 -15.95 3.87 -8.35
CA TRP A 34 -15.03 3.97 -7.21
C TRP A 34 -14.31 5.32 -7.23
N GLU A 35 -14.41 6.04 -6.12
CA GLU A 35 -13.77 7.30 -5.81
C GLU A 35 -12.37 7.08 -5.23
N ASP A 36 -11.54 8.13 -5.34
CA ASP A 36 -10.20 8.16 -4.80
C ASP A 36 -10.22 8.17 -3.26
N THR A 37 -9.30 7.41 -2.68
CA THR A 37 -9.06 7.32 -1.24
C THR A 37 -7.59 6.97 -0.99
N THR A 38 -7.16 6.90 0.27
CA THR A 38 -5.82 6.43 0.65
C THR A 38 -5.86 5.15 1.46
N PHE A 39 -4.69 4.50 1.58
CA PHE A 39 -4.53 3.37 2.49
C PHE A 39 -4.76 3.77 3.95
N GLU A 40 -4.31 4.96 4.35
CA GLU A 40 -4.59 5.52 5.68
C GLU A 40 -6.10 5.67 5.93
N GLU A 41 -6.86 6.23 5.00
CA GLU A 41 -8.32 6.38 5.16
C GLU A 41 -8.99 5.01 5.29
N TYR A 42 -8.58 4.02 4.50
CA TYR A 42 -9.12 2.67 4.63
C TYR A 42 -8.74 2.04 5.98
N ALA A 43 -7.49 2.18 6.41
CA ALA A 43 -7.03 1.68 7.70
C ALA A 43 -7.78 2.32 8.88
N GLN A 44 -8.02 3.63 8.83
CA GLN A 44 -8.85 4.35 9.80
C GLN A 44 -10.29 3.81 9.81
N SER A 45 -10.87 3.50 8.65
CA SER A 45 -12.22 2.95 8.54
C SER A 45 -12.39 1.57 9.21
N LEU A 46 -11.29 0.83 9.40
CA LEU A 46 -11.30 -0.44 10.13
C LEU A 46 -11.38 -0.26 11.64
N GLY A 47 -11.05 0.92 12.16
CA GLY A 47 -11.21 1.32 13.57
C GLY A 47 -10.38 0.52 14.59
N LYS A 48 -9.47 -0.35 14.14
CA LYS A 48 -8.70 -1.28 14.99
C LYS A 48 -7.20 -1.26 14.70
N LEU A 49 -6.73 -0.28 13.94
CA LEU A 49 -5.36 -0.16 13.49
C LEU A 49 -4.80 1.20 13.87
N LYS A 50 -3.53 1.23 14.26
CA LYS A 50 -2.76 2.45 14.52
C LYS A 50 -1.34 2.30 13.97
N TYR A 51 -0.60 3.40 13.81
CA TYR A 51 0.79 3.30 13.37
C TYR A 51 1.68 2.68 14.45
N LEU A 52 2.75 2.03 14.01
CA LEU A 52 3.77 1.51 14.92
C LEU A 52 4.38 2.65 15.76
N GLY A 53 4.33 2.49 17.08
CA GLY A 53 4.82 3.48 18.04
C GLY A 53 3.82 4.60 18.36
N GLU A 54 2.62 4.58 17.78
CA GLU A 54 1.57 5.54 18.10
C GLU A 54 0.77 5.09 19.34
N SER A 55 0.48 6.05 20.24
CA SER A 55 -0.37 5.84 21.41
C SER A 55 -1.85 6.08 21.10
N SER A 56 -2.13 6.99 20.15
CA SER A 56 -3.46 7.30 19.65
C SER A 56 -4.05 6.17 18.79
N THR A 57 -5.38 6.12 18.71
CA THR A 57 -6.12 5.27 17.76
C THR A 57 -6.32 5.94 16.40
N THR A 58 -6.01 7.24 16.29
CA THR A 58 -6.04 7.98 15.02
C THR A 58 -4.70 7.86 14.33
N LEU A 59 -4.69 7.44 13.05
CA LEU A 59 -3.49 7.41 12.20
C LEU A 59 -3.06 8.84 11.84
N ASN A 60 -2.28 9.48 12.71
CA ASN A 60 -1.84 10.86 12.52
C ASN A 60 -0.37 10.93 12.10
N THR A 61 0.48 10.11 12.72
CA THR A 61 1.93 10.18 12.51
C THR A 61 2.46 8.82 12.07
N PRO A 62 2.96 8.70 10.83
CA PRO A 62 3.67 7.49 10.38
C PRO A 62 4.81 7.12 11.33
N PRO A 63 5.20 5.83 11.39
CA PRO A 63 6.25 5.38 12.28
C PRO A 63 7.58 6.06 11.95
N THR A 64 8.22 6.61 12.97
CA THR A 64 9.55 7.21 12.83
C THR A 64 10.63 6.14 12.75
N LYS A 65 11.81 6.52 12.24
CA LYS A 65 13.00 5.66 12.29
C LYS A 65 13.24 5.09 13.68
N THR A 66 13.12 5.92 14.72
CA THR A 66 13.31 5.49 16.13
C THR A 66 12.30 4.42 16.54
N ASN A 67 11.02 4.57 16.16
CA ASN A 67 9.99 3.56 16.45
C ASN A 67 10.31 2.22 15.78
N ILE A 68 10.77 2.28 14.53
CA ILE A 68 11.10 1.09 13.73
C ILE A 68 12.37 0.42 14.27
N GLU A 69 13.42 1.17 14.58
CA GLU A 69 14.64 0.63 15.19
C GLU A 69 14.36 -0.02 16.55
N ALA A 70 13.51 0.60 17.38
CA ALA A 70 13.09 0.05 18.66
C ALA A 70 12.32 -1.27 18.48
N LYS A 71 11.44 -1.35 17.47
CA LYS A 71 10.70 -2.58 17.17
C LYS A 71 11.61 -3.68 16.64
N ILE A 72 12.55 -3.37 15.74
CA ILE A 72 13.57 -4.31 15.24
C ILE A 72 14.44 -4.84 16.39
N GLY A 73 14.87 -3.96 17.29
CA GLY A 73 15.76 -4.29 18.41
C GLY A 73 15.09 -4.92 19.63
N ASN A 74 13.77 -5.08 19.63
CA ASN A 74 13.05 -5.62 20.77
C ASN A 74 13.40 -7.11 20.99
N ALA A 75 13.84 -7.48 22.20
CA ALA A 75 14.30 -8.84 22.49
C ALA A 75 13.20 -9.91 22.34
N THR A 76 11.95 -9.57 22.64
CA THR A 76 10.82 -10.52 22.64
C THR A 76 10.11 -10.60 21.29
N SER A 77 9.88 -9.45 20.65
CA SER A 77 9.06 -9.33 19.43
C SER A 77 9.82 -8.86 18.20
N GLY A 78 11.11 -8.53 18.34
CA GLY A 78 11.93 -8.03 17.25
C GLY A 78 12.20 -9.08 16.18
N GLY A 79 12.37 -10.35 16.56
CA GLY A 79 12.50 -11.46 15.60
C GLY A 79 11.33 -11.52 14.63
N GLY A 80 10.11 -11.60 15.15
CA GLY A 80 8.91 -11.62 14.32
C GLY A 80 8.74 -10.36 13.46
N TYR A 81 9.11 -9.17 13.96
CA TYR A 81 9.06 -7.96 13.14
C TYR A 81 10.11 -7.94 12.02
N ARG A 82 11.31 -8.49 12.26
CA ARG A 82 12.33 -8.67 11.21
C ARG A 82 11.85 -9.62 10.13
N ASP A 83 11.14 -10.69 10.50
CA ASP A 83 10.55 -11.62 9.54
C ASP A 83 9.45 -10.95 8.71
N VAL A 84 8.61 -10.12 9.33
CA VAL A 84 7.60 -9.31 8.64
C VAL A 84 8.25 -8.35 7.63
N LEU A 85 9.30 -7.64 8.03
CA LEU A 85 10.06 -6.76 7.13
C LEU A 85 10.68 -7.55 5.97
N LYS A 86 11.31 -8.69 6.26
CA LYS A 86 11.93 -9.56 5.23
C LYS A 86 10.88 -10.08 4.24
N GLY A 87 9.74 -10.54 4.73
CA GLY A 87 8.65 -11.08 3.91
C GLY A 87 8.03 -10.04 3.00
N ASN A 88 7.97 -8.78 3.43
CA ASN A 88 7.36 -7.68 2.69
C ASN A 88 8.36 -6.79 1.94
N TRP A 89 9.67 -7.05 2.02
CA TRP A 89 10.70 -6.16 1.49
C TRP A 89 10.56 -5.87 -0.01
N ASP A 90 10.14 -6.87 -0.78
CA ASP A 90 9.95 -6.79 -2.23
C ASP A 90 8.65 -6.05 -2.62
N HIS A 91 7.72 -5.90 -1.67
CA HIS A 91 6.48 -5.13 -1.82
C HIS A 91 6.62 -3.66 -1.39
N MET A 92 7.71 -3.32 -0.71
CA MET A 92 8.05 -1.94 -0.34
C MET A 92 8.80 -1.26 -1.50
N LYS A 93 8.12 -0.80 -2.54
CA LYS A 93 8.79 -0.42 -3.80
C LYS A 93 9.37 1.00 -3.76
N LYS A 94 10.45 1.26 -4.51
CA LYS A 94 11.03 2.62 -4.66
C LYS A 94 10.03 3.58 -5.31
N GLU A 95 9.14 3.05 -6.15
CA GLU A 95 8.13 3.81 -6.87
C GLU A 95 7.00 4.31 -5.95
N ASP A 96 6.90 3.79 -4.73
CA ASP A 96 5.91 4.24 -3.75
C ASP A 96 6.35 5.49 -2.97
N VAL A 97 7.60 5.95 -3.12
CA VAL A 97 8.15 7.12 -2.41
C VAL A 97 8.53 8.26 -3.37
N ALA A 98 8.71 9.47 -2.83
CA ALA A 98 9.22 10.63 -3.56
C ALA A 98 10.66 10.39 -4.05
N GLU A 99 11.07 11.10 -5.11
CA GLU A 99 12.36 10.87 -5.78
C GLU A 99 13.55 11.02 -4.82
N GLU A 100 13.49 12.04 -3.96
CA GLU A 100 14.48 12.36 -2.94
C GLU A 100 14.59 11.31 -1.82
N GLU A 101 13.61 10.42 -1.69
CA GLU A 101 13.55 9.36 -0.70
C GLU A 101 14.03 8.01 -1.25
N LYS A 102 14.09 7.85 -2.58
CA LYS A 102 14.43 6.56 -3.23
C LYS A 102 15.83 6.06 -2.90
N ASN A 103 16.76 6.98 -2.66
CA ASN A 103 18.14 6.67 -2.27
C ASN A 103 18.25 6.08 -0.86
N LYS A 104 17.23 6.23 -0.01
CA LYS A 104 17.19 5.66 1.34
C LYS A 104 17.02 4.15 1.34
N ARG A 105 16.54 3.54 0.25
CA ARG A 105 16.42 2.08 0.14
C ARG A 105 17.81 1.45 0.03
N PRO A 106 18.22 0.56 0.97
CA PRO A 106 19.47 -0.19 0.86
C PRO A 106 19.56 -0.95 -0.48
N GLN A 107 20.77 -1.05 -1.04
CA GLN A 107 21.00 -1.77 -2.30
C GLN A 107 21.31 -3.25 -2.10
N ASP A 108 21.61 -3.67 -0.88
CA ASP A 108 21.88 -5.09 -0.57
C ASP A 108 20.64 -5.95 -0.80
N SER A 109 20.87 -7.23 -1.05
CA SER A 109 19.80 -8.22 -1.15
C SER A 109 19.08 -8.38 0.20
N LYS A 110 17.80 -8.78 0.18
CA LYS A 110 17.05 -8.97 1.43
C LYS A 110 17.70 -10.00 2.36
N ASP A 111 18.42 -10.99 1.84
CA ASP A 111 19.08 -12.00 2.67
C ASP A 111 20.32 -11.44 3.40
N VAL A 112 20.97 -10.43 2.82
CA VAL A 112 22.04 -9.67 3.50
C VAL A 112 21.44 -8.73 4.54
N LEU A 113 20.32 -8.07 4.21
CA LEU A 113 19.63 -7.16 5.13
C LEU A 113 18.96 -7.89 6.30
N PHE A 114 18.49 -9.11 6.09
CA PHE A 114 17.77 -9.94 7.05
C PHE A 114 18.34 -11.37 7.11
N PRO A 115 19.52 -11.55 7.74
CA PRO A 115 20.12 -12.87 7.90
C PRO A 115 19.28 -13.76 8.83
N ALA A 116 19.17 -15.05 8.50
CA ALA A 116 18.26 -15.99 9.17
C ALA A 116 18.52 -16.21 10.67
N SER A 117 19.73 -15.91 11.16
CA SER A 117 20.14 -16.13 12.55
C SER A 117 20.50 -14.85 13.30
N ALA A 118 20.20 -13.68 12.73
CA ALA A 118 20.55 -12.41 13.35
C ALA A 118 19.63 -12.08 14.54
N GLN A 119 20.22 -12.06 15.74
CA GLN A 119 19.58 -11.46 16.92
C GLN A 119 19.46 -9.93 16.79
N SER A 120 20.32 -9.32 15.97
CA SER A 120 20.38 -7.90 15.63
C SER A 120 20.76 -7.72 14.17
N LEU A 121 20.33 -6.60 13.55
CA LEU A 121 20.70 -6.26 12.18
C LEU A 121 21.80 -5.20 12.16
N ASP A 122 22.91 -5.47 11.48
CA ASP A 122 23.98 -4.49 11.29
C ASP A 122 23.49 -3.26 10.53
N LYS A 123 22.62 -3.48 9.53
CA LYS A 123 21.96 -2.44 8.73
C LYS A 123 20.64 -1.95 9.30
N LYS A 124 20.39 -2.16 10.60
CA LYS A 124 19.14 -1.75 11.28
C LYS A 124 18.75 -0.31 10.97
N SER A 125 19.74 0.59 10.98
CA SER A 125 19.49 2.02 10.82
C SER A 125 19.06 2.40 9.41
N GLU A 126 19.65 1.77 8.40
CA GLU A 126 19.29 1.97 6.99
C GLU A 126 17.92 1.35 6.69
N ILE A 127 17.66 0.15 7.21
CA ILE A 127 16.36 -0.52 7.10
C ILE A 127 15.27 0.36 7.73
N ALA A 128 15.49 0.86 8.94
CA ALA A 128 14.51 1.71 9.62
C ALA A 128 14.27 3.04 8.89
N GLN A 129 15.32 3.64 8.34
CA GLN A 129 15.21 4.88 7.56
C GLN A 129 14.40 4.67 6.28
N TRP A 130 14.63 3.56 5.56
CA TRP A 130 13.83 3.21 4.40
C TRP A 130 12.37 2.92 4.77
N THR A 131 12.15 2.15 5.83
CA THR A 131 10.80 1.80 6.29
C THR A 131 10.01 3.04 6.73
N GLU A 132 10.63 3.99 7.40
CA GLU A 132 10.00 5.28 7.76
C GLU A 132 9.54 6.03 6.51
N ALA A 133 10.44 6.22 5.53
CA ALA A 133 10.15 6.90 4.28
C ALA A 133 9.01 6.21 3.52
N TRP A 134 9.06 4.89 3.41
CA TRP A 134 8.06 4.10 2.73
C TRP A 134 6.70 4.15 3.44
N CYS A 135 6.65 3.95 4.77
CA CYS A 135 5.41 4.04 5.53
C CYS A 135 4.74 5.43 5.41
N GLY A 136 5.54 6.50 5.43
CA GLY A 136 5.03 7.86 5.28
C GLY A 136 4.47 8.18 3.90
N ALA A 137 4.94 7.49 2.86
CA ALA A 137 4.46 7.67 1.49
C ALA A 137 3.32 6.72 1.12
N ILE A 138 3.47 5.42 1.41
CA ILE A 138 2.50 4.40 1.03
C ILE A 138 1.14 4.60 1.71
N GLY A 139 1.12 5.10 2.95
CA GLY A 139 -0.12 5.42 3.65
C GLY A 139 -0.98 6.43 2.90
N LYS A 140 -0.35 7.35 2.18
CA LYS A 140 -0.99 8.41 1.39
C LYS A 140 -1.24 8.04 -0.07
N LYS A 141 -0.88 6.81 -0.48
CA LYS A 141 -1.07 6.32 -1.85
C LYS A 141 -2.55 6.39 -2.23
N ARG A 142 -2.84 7.10 -3.32
CA ARG A 142 -4.19 7.26 -3.84
C ARG A 142 -4.63 6.02 -4.60
N VAL A 143 -5.81 5.49 -4.27
CA VAL A 143 -6.41 4.32 -4.90
C VAL A 143 -7.91 4.54 -5.11
N LYS A 144 -8.50 3.90 -6.12
CA LYS A 144 -9.93 3.94 -6.39
C LYS A 144 -10.64 2.77 -5.72
N ALA A 145 -11.06 2.98 -4.48
CA ALA A 145 -11.58 1.89 -3.65
C ALA A 145 -12.70 2.30 -2.69
N LYS A 146 -13.24 3.51 -2.83
CA LYS A 146 -14.29 4.06 -1.96
C LYS A 146 -15.53 4.44 -2.76
N ILE A 147 -16.74 4.15 -2.29
CA ILE A 147 -17.99 4.66 -2.87
C ILE A 147 -18.88 5.15 -1.74
N LYS A 148 -19.53 6.30 -1.93
CA LYS A 148 -20.62 6.75 -1.06
C LYS A 148 -21.97 6.23 -1.56
N VAL A 149 -22.74 5.60 -0.67
CA VAL A 149 -24.11 5.13 -0.93
C VAL A 149 -25.00 5.73 0.16
N GLY A 150 -25.61 6.88 -0.14
CA GLY A 150 -26.26 7.70 0.89
C GLY A 150 -25.21 8.22 1.89
N ASP A 151 -25.47 8.02 3.19
CA ASP A 151 -24.54 8.36 4.27
C ASP A 151 -23.48 7.29 4.52
N ASP A 152 -23.62 6.11 3.91
CA ASP A 152 -22.70 4.99 4.10
C ASP A 152 -21.52 5.06 3.12
N THR A 153 -20.33 4.68 3.63
CA THR A 153 -19.15 4.45 2.80
C THR A 153 -18.93 2.96 2.57
N LYS A 154 -18.90 2.54 1.31
CA LYS A 154 -18.51 1.19 0.90
C LYS A 154 -17.07 1.17 0.42
N TRP A 155 -16.33 0.14 0.82
CA TRP A 155 -14.94 -0.08 0.45
C TRP A 155 -14.80 -1.29 -0.46
N ASN A 156 -13.93 -1.18 -1.48
CA ASN A 156 -13.59 -2.30 -2.35
C ASN A 156 -12.65 -3.27 -1.63
N LYS A 157 -13.22 -4.14 -0.78
CA LYS A 157 -12.45 -5.11 0.01
C LYS A 157 -11.66 -6.08 -0.87
N GLU A 158 -12.18 -6.42 -2.05
CA GLU A 158 -11.48 -7.30 -2.99
C GLU A 158 -10.19 -6.67 -3.51
N PHE A 159 -10.22 -5.37 -3.84
CA PHE A 159 -9.02 -4.61 -4.19
C PHE A 159 -7.96 -4.71 -3.10
N PHE A 160 -8.31 -4.35 -1.86
CA PHE A 160 -7.36 -4.41 -0.74
C PHE A 160 -6.87 -5.83 -0.44
N ASN A 161 -7.71 -6.85 -0.59
CA ASN A 161 -7.29 -8.23 -0.37
C ASN A 161 -6.30 -8.74 -1.42
N ARG A 162 -6.29 -8.16 -2.62
CA ARG A 162 -5.38 -8.53 -3.71
C ARG A 162 -4.16 -7.62 -3.81
N ASP A 163 -4.23 -6.40 -3.30
CA ASP A 163 -3.15 -5.41 -3.37
C ASP A 163 -2.03 -5.73 -2.37
N ASP A 164 -0.85 -6.11 -2.88
CA ASP A 164 0.28 -6.48 -2.03
C ASP A 164 0.93 -5.28 -1.33
N SER A 165 0.83 -4.07 -1.90
CA SER A 165 1.31 -2.86 -1.24
C SER A 165 0.47 -2.54 0.00
N TRP A 166 -0.84 -2.75 -0.07
CA TRP A 166 -1.73 -2.63 1.09
C TRP A 166 -1.41 -3.68 2.16
N LYS A 167 -1.22 -4.94 1.77
CA LYS A 167 -0.86 -6.00 2.74
C LYS A 167 0.45 -5.66 3.45
N ALA A 168 1.47 -5.27 2.68
CA ALA A 168 2.75 -4.85 3.22
C ALA A 168 2.59 -3.63 4.14
N PHE A 169 1.79 -2.63 3.76
CA PHE A 169 1.56 -1.45 4.59
C PHE A 169 0.92 -1.83 5.92
N LYS A 170 -0.12 -2.66 5.87
CA LYS A 170 -0.83 -3.13 7.05
C LYS A 170 0.06 -3.91 8.00
N GLU A 171 0.95 -4.76 7.48
CA GLU A 171 1.82 -5.60 8.31
C GLU A 171 3.06 -4.87 8.84
N VAL A 172 3.66 -4.00 8.01
CA VAL A 172 4.93 -3.33 8.33
C VAL A 172 4.72 -2.07 9.15
N CYS A 173 3.72 -1.27 8.81
CA CYS A 173 3.54 0.08 9.35
C CYS A 173 2.48 0.14 10.45
N LEU A 174 1.51 -0.78 10.46
CA LEU A 174 0.37 -0.73 11.38
C LEU A 174 0.46 -1.81 12.46
N THR A 175 -0.16 -1.54 13.60
CA THR A 175 -0.40 -2.50 14.68
C THR A 175 -1.86 -2.44 15.10
N ALA A 176 -2.35 -3.55 15.64
CA ALA A 176 -3.67 -3.58 16.26
C ALA A 176 -3.74 -2.59 17.44
N THR A 177 -4.88 -1.92 17.58
CA THR A 177 -5.22 -1.23 18.83
C THR A 177 -5.57 -2.29 19.89
N PRO A 178 -5.13 -2.11 21.15
CA PRO A 178 -5.54 -2.99 22.25
C PRO A 178 -7.04 -2.93 22.51
#